data_AF-R9LSM7-F1
#
_entry.id   AF-R9LSM7-F1
#
_cell.length_a   1.000
_cell.length_b   1.000
_cell.length_c   1.000
_cell.angle_alpha   90.00
_cell.angle_beta   90.00
_cell.angle_gamma   90.00
#
_symmetry.space_group_name_H-M   'P 1'
#
loop_
_entity.id
_entity.type
_entity.pdbx_description
1 polymer ?
#
loop_
_entity_poly.entity_id
_entity_poly.type
_entity_poly.pdbx_seq_one_letter_code
_entity_poly.pdbx_strand_id
1 'polypeptide(L)' 'FSRREFMTFEEAFIALDQYMDFYNYRRMHGSLKHMAPMKFSLWVKMLEDTSKFHKSM' A
#
# COMPACT_ATOMS: atom_id res chain seq x y z
N PHE A 1 8.27 -6.81 11.73
CA PHE A 1 9.09 -5.79 11.06
C PHE A 1 10.52 -5.95 11.59
N SER A 2 11.50 -6.13 10.72
CA SER A 2 12.92 -6.19 11.13
C SER A 2 13.61 -4.88 10.75
N ARG A 3 14.58 -4.47 11.58
CA ARG A 3 15.43 -3.31 11.26
C ARG A 3 16.43 -3.74 10.19
N ARG A 4 16.62 -2.92 9.16
CA ARG A 4 17.67 -3.08 8.15
C ARG A 4 18.58 -1.86 8.20
N GLU A 5 19.87 -2.10 8.03
CA GLU A 5 20.90 -1.08 7.91
C GLU A 5 21.39 -1.07 6.46
N PHE A 6 21.67 0.12 5.93
CA PHE A 6 22.11 0.34 4.56
C PHE A 6 23.44 1.09 4.61
N MET A 7 24.36 0.74 3.72
CA MET A 7 25.67 1.38 3.65
C MET A 7 25.62 2.63 2.77
N THR A 8 24.65 2.71 1.85
CA THR A 8 24.44 3.86 0.97
C THR A 8 22.97 4.28 0.90
N PHE A 9 22.73 5.51 0.47
CA PHE A 9 21.36 5.98 0.20
C PHE A 9 20.73 5.26 -0.99
N GLU A 10 21.52 4.89 -2.00
CA GLU A 10 21.03 4.15 -3.17
C GLU A 10 20.43 2.80 -2.76
N GLU A 11 21.12 2.05 -1.90
CA GLU A 11 20.60 0.80 -1.34
C GLU A 11 19.28 1.01 -0.59
N ALA A 12 19.19 2.10 0.19
CA ALA A 12 17.98 2.44 0.93
C ALA A 12 16.81 2.78 0.00
N PHE A 13 17.06 3.52 -1.09
CA PHE A 13 16.04 3.84 -2.09
C PHE A 13 15.55 2.60 -2.83
N ILE A 14 16.45 1.71 -3.25
CA ILE A 14 16.07 0.44 -3.90
C ILE A 14 15.20 -0.41 -2.96
N ALA A 15 15.60 -0.53 -1.69
CA ALA A 15 14.82 -1.29 -0.72
C ALA A 15 13.46 -0.66 -0.42
N LEU A 16 13.36 0.68 -0.44
CA LEU A 16 12.12 1.41 -0.29
C LEU A 16 11.19 1.15 -1.48
N ASP A 17 11.68 1.25 -2.71
CA ASP A 17 10.89 1.00 -3.92
C ASP A 17 10.34 -0.43 -3.94
N GLN A 18 11.18 -1.42 -3.65
CA GLN A 18 10.76 -2.81 -3.52
C GLN A 18 9.69 -3.00 -2.44
N TYR A 19 9.84 -2.30 -1.31
CA TYR A 19 8.84 -2.36 -0.24
C TYR A 19 7.53 -1.70 -0.64
N MET A 20 7.58 -0.55 -1.32
CA MET A 20 6.40 0.15 -1.81
C MET A 20 5.63 -0.71 -2.82
N ASP A 21 6.32 -1.37 -3.75
CA ASP A 21 5.70 -2.29 -4.70
C ASP A 21 5.02 -3.46 -4.01
N PHE A 22 5.72 -4.10 -3.07
CA PHE A 22 5.13 -5.16 -2.25
C PHE A 22 3.90 -4.66 -1.48
N TYR A 23 4.03 -3.53 -0.79
CA TYR A 23 2.97 -3.00 0.07
C TYR A 23 1.74 -2.62 -0.75
N ASN A 24 1.92 -1.87 -1.84
CA ASN A 24 0.83 -1.29 -2.61
C ASN A 24 0.11 -2.32 -3.49
N TYR A 25 0.83 -3.31 -4.04
CA TYR A 25 0.26 -4.23 -5.03
C TYR A 25 0.09 -5.67 -4.55
N ARG A 26 0.79 -6.11 -3.50
CA ARG A 26 0.83 -7.53 -3.10
C ARG A 26 0.34 -7.78 -1.67
N ARG A 27 0.59 -6.86 -0.74
CA ARG A 27 0.23 -7.03 0.67
C ARG A 27 -1.27 -6.92 0.86
N MET A 28 -1.90 -7.98 1.37
CA MET A 28 -3.33 -7.99 1.66
C MET A 28 -3.61 -7.41 3.04
N HIS A 29 -4.63 -6.54 3.14
CA HIS A 29 -5.04 -5.91 4.40
C HIS A 29 -6.47 -6.31 4.77
N GLY A 30 -6.68 -6.78 6.01
CA GLY A 30 -8.01 -7.13 6.51
C GLY A 30 -8.98 -5.95 6.52
N SER A 31 -8.49 -4.76 6.90
CA SER A 31 -9.28 -3.51 6.85
C SER A 31 -9.64 -3.08 5.42
N LEU A 32 -8.94 -3.57 4.41
CA LEU A 32 -9.19 -3.29 2.99
C LEU A 32 -9.93 -4.43 2.32
N LYS A 33 -10.82 -5.11 3.05
CA LYS A 33 -11.62 -6.25 2.55
C LYS A 33 -10.74 -7.36 1.96
N HIS A 34 -9.58 -7.61 2.58
CA HIS A 34 -8.58 -8.55 2.07
C HIS A 34 -8.16 -8.22 0.63
N MET A 35 -7.90 -6.95 0.32
CA MET A 35 -7.29 -6.52 -0.94
C MET A 35 -5.95 -5.82 -0.67
N ALA A 36 -5.10 -5.76 -1.70
CA ALA A 36 -3.96 -4.87 -1.70
C ALA A 36 -4.41 -3.41 -1.83
N PRO A 37 -3.65 -2.43 -1.28
CA PRO A 37 -4.03 -1.02 -1.30
C PRO A 37 -4.43 -0.48 -2.67
N MET A 38 -3.66 -0.78 -3.72
CA MET A 38 -3.97 -0.31 -5.07
C MET A 38 -5.24 -0.94 -5.63
N LYS A 39 -5.44 -2.25 -5.39
CA LYS A 39 -6.65 -2.95 -5.80
C LYS A 39 -7.88 -2.40 -5.08
N PHE A 40 -7.75 -2.12 -3.78
CA PHE A 40 -8.81 -1.51 -2.98
C PHE A 40 -9.15 -0.10 -3.50
N SER A 41 -8.15 0.74 -3.75
CA SER A 41 -8.33 2.09 -4.29
C SER A 41 -9.06 2.08 -5.63
N LEU A 42 -8.65 1.20 -6.55
CA LEU A 42 -9.34 1.01 -7.82
C LEU A 42 -10.79 0.53 -7.64
N TRP A 43 -11.02 -0.45 -6.75
CA TRP A 43 -12.36 -0.94 -6.45
C TRP A 43 -13.27 0.17 -5.90
N VAL A 44 -12.78 0.98 -4.95
CA VAL A 44 -13.55 2.11 -4.39
C VAL A 44 -13.94 3.10 -5.50
N LYS A 45 -13.04 3.43 -6.43
CA LYS A 45 -13.34 4.33 -7.56
C LYS A 45 -14.43 3.81 -8.51
N MET A 46 -14.72 2.51 -8.49
CA MET A 46 -15.76 1.90 -9.32
C MET A 46 -17.12 1.80 -8.62
N LEU A 47 -17.24 2.24 -7.36
CA LEU A 47 -18.52 2.25 -6.64
C LEU A 47 -19.33 3.50 -6.99
N GLU A 48 -20.64 3.33 -7.08
CA GLU A 48 -21.58 4.46 -7.27
C GLU A 48 -21.60 5.41 -6.07
N ASP A 49 -21.37 4.88 -4.86
CA ASP A 49 -21.27 5.64 -3.61
C ASP A 49 -19.99 5.27 -2.85
N THR A 50 -19.08 6.23 -2.74
CA THR A 50 -17.80 6.10 -2.02
C THR A 50 -17.83 6.76 -0.64
N SER A 51 -18.94 7.36 -0.21
CA SER A 51 -19.05 8.14 1.03
C SER A 51 -18.59 7.37 2.27
N LYS A 52 -18.79 6.05 2.27
CA LYS A 52 -18.35 5.13 3.34
C LYS A 52 -16.83 5.00 3.47
N PHE A 53 -16.08 5.37 2.43
CA PHE A 53 -14.61 5.28 2.36
C PHE A 53 -13.91 6.66 2.39
N HIS A 54 -14.67 7.76 2.36
CA HIS A 54 -14.14 9.13 2.43
C HIS A 54 -14.01 9.69 3.87
N LYS A 55 -14.30 8.90 4.91
CA LYS A 55 -14.17 9.38 6.28
C LYS A 55 -12.68 9.55 6.65
N SER A 56 -12.28 10.83 6.68
CA SER A 56 -11.05 11.48 7.14
C SER A 56 -9.74 11.22 6.38
N MET A 57 -9.39 12.16 5.52
CA MET A 57 -8.14 12.94 5.67
C MET A 57 -8.52 14.35 6.11
#